data_AF-A0A0G0Z3W9-F1
#
_entry.id   AF-A0A0G0Z3W9-F1
#
_cell.length_a   1.000
_cell.length_b   1.000
_cell.length_c   1.000
_cell.angle_alpha   90.00
_cell.angle_beta   90.00
_cell.angle_gamma   90.00
#
_symmetry.space_group_name_H-M   'P 1'
#
loop_
_entity.id
_entity.type
_entity.pdbx_description
1 polymer ?
#
loop_
_entity_poly.entity_id
_entity_poly.type
_entity_poly.pdbx_seq_one_letter_code
_entity_poly.pdbx_strand_id
1 'polypeptide(L)'
;MPPLPITTVPSSSSSSGFLRIFFIGIALILFGILIGVLAARFLPMSSTEVPAVTPTPIITITPSLTPEVTPISTASASANFICPANGWVDCMPILDEAKIISCSAKAMAWYKANCPNFQGAAL
;
A
#
# COMPACT_ATOMS: atom_id res chain seq x y z
N MET A 1 1.85 -26.68 -83.27
CA MET A 1 1.72 -27.17 -81.88
C MET A 1 1.70 -25.97 -80.95
N PRO A 2 0.61 -25.70 -80.23
CA PRO A 2 0.57 -24.61 -79.25
C PRO A 2 1.32 -25.01 -77.95
N PRO A 3 1.96 -24.05 -77.25
CA PRO A 3 2.64 -24.32 -75.98
C PRO A 3 1.63 -24.57 -74.85
N LEU A 4 1.96 -25.49 -73.94
CA LEU A 4 1.16 -25.84 -72.77
C LEU A 4 1.19 -24.73 -71.71
N PRO A 5 0.10 -24.53 -70.93
CA PRO A 5 0.05 -23.55 -69.86
C PRO A 5 0.99 -23.96 -68.72
N ILE A 6 1.90 -23.05 -68.36
CA ILE A 6 2.78 -23.19 -67.20
C ILE A 6 1.89 -23.07 -65.96
N THR A 7 1.77 -24.18 -65.22
CA THR A 7 1.10 -24.21 -63.93
C THR A 7 2.03 -23.61 -62.89
N THR A 8 1.83 -22.33 -62.59
CA THR A 8 2.52 -21.64 -61.50
C THR A 8 1.97 -22.16 -60.17
N VAL A 9 2.76 -23.00 -59.49
CA VAL A 9 2.45 -23.47 -58.14
C VAL A 9 2.63 -22.29 -57.17
N PRO A 10 1.65 -21.97 -56.31
CA PRO A 10 1.81 -20.92 -55.32
C PRO A 10 2.80 -21.38 -54.25
N SER A 11 3.99 -20.80 -54.26
CA SER A 11 4.98 -20.94 -53.18
C SER A 11 4.45 -20.25 -51.92
N SER A 12 3.90 -21.03 -51.00
CA SER A 12 3.44 -20.62 -49.68
C SER A 12 4.62 -20.34 -48.74
N SER A 13 5.29 -19.22 -48.94
CA SER A 13 6.29 -18.68 -48.02
C SER A 13 5.63 -17.75 -46.99
N SER A 14 4.93 -18.31 -46.01
CA SER A 14 4.31 -17.53 -44.91
C SER A 14 4.66 -18.07 -43.52
N SER A 15 5.97 -18.30 -43.28
CA SER A 15 6.50 -18.78 -41.99
C SER A 15 7.09 -17.64 -41.12
N SER A 16 7.48 -16.52 -41.74
CA SER A 16 8.20 -15.44 -41.04
C SER A 16 7.32 -14.59 -40.11
N GLY A 17 6.03 -14.44 -40.41
CA GLY A 17 5.10 -13.65 -39.58
C GLY A 17 4.75 -14.35 -38.26
N PHE A 18 4.52 -15.65 -38.31
CA PHE A 18 4.15 -16.44 -37.14
C PHE A 18 5.28 -16.51 -36.11
N LEU A 19 6.52 -16.72 -36.55
CA LEU A 19 7.68 -16.73 -35.65
C LEU A 19 7.88 -15.39 -34.96
N ARG A 20 7.68 -14.26 -35.65
CA ARG A 20 7.78 -12.93 -35.03
C ARG A 20 6.75 -12.73 -33.92
N ILE A 21 5.50 -13.09 -34.18
CA ILE A 21 4.42 -13.00 -33.19
C ILE A 21 4.73 -13.90 -31.98
N PHE A 22 5.24 -15.11 -32.25
CA PHE A 22 5.65 -16.04 -31.20
C PHE A 22 6.77 -15.47 -30.31
N PHE A 23 7.83 -14.93 -30.91
CA PHE A 23 8.93 -14.30 -30.16
C PHE A 23 8.47 -13.07 -29.36
N ILE A 24 7.60 -12.24 -29.94
CA ILE A 24 7.03 -11.08 -29.23
C ILE A 24 6.19 -11.55 -28.04
N GLY A 25 5.37 -12.59 -28.22
CA GLY A 25 4.56 -13.17 -27.14
C GLY A 25 5.42 -13.70 -26.00
N ILE A 26 6.46 -14.48 -26.30
CA ILE A 26 7.41 -14.97 -25.29
C ILE A 26 8.08 -13.81 -24.55
N ALA A 27 8.54 -12.78 -25.28
CA ALA A 27 9.19 -11.62 -24.67
C ALA A 27 8.27 -10.90 -23.67
N LEU A 28 7.00 -10.71 -24.02
CA LEU A 28 6.00 -10.09 -23.14
C LEU A 28 5.71 -10.94 -21.89
N ILE A 29 5.62 -12.27 -22.04
CA ILE A 29 5.43 -13.19 -20.92
C ILE A 29 6.61 -13.12 -19.95
N LEU A 30 7.85 -13.20 -20.47
CA LEU A 30 9.05 -13.13 -19.64
C LEU A 30 9.16 -11.78 -18.92
N PHE A 31 8.84 -10.68 -19.61
CA PHE A 31 8.83 -9.35 -19.01
C PHE A 31 7.77 -9.22 -17.91
N GLY A 32 6.57 -9.75 -18.13
CA GLY A 32 5.50 -9.78 -17.13
C GLY A 32 5.88 -10.60 -15.89
N ILE A 33 6.50 -11.77 -16.08
CA ILE A 33 7.00 -12.59 -14.96
C ILE A 33 8.07 -11.84 -14.18
N LEU A 34 9.01 -11.20 -14.87
CA LEU A 34 10.08 -10.42 -14.23
C LEU A 34 9.50 -9.30 -13.37
N ILE A 35 8.55 -8.51 -13.90
CA ILE A 35 7.85 -7.46 -13.14
C ILE A 35 7.11 -8.05 -11.95
N GLY A 36 6.38 -9.16 -12.14
CA GLY A 36 5.63 -9.81 -11.07
C GLY A 36 6.51 -10.27 -9.92
N VAL A 37 7.67 -10.88 -10.22
CA VAL A 37 8.66 -11.29 -9.21
C VAL A 37 9.26 -10.08 -8.52
N LEU A 38 9.56 -9.01 -9.27
CA LEU A 38 10.04 -7.75 -8.70
C LEU A 38 9.01 -7.16 -7.73
N ALA A 39 7.75 -7.06 -8.17
CA ALA A 39 6.66 -6.59 -7.34
C ALA A 39 6.48 -7.44 -6.08
N ALA A 40 6.56 -8.77 -6.17
CA ALA A 40 6.46 -9.65 -5.00
C ALA A 40 7.63 -9.48 -4.01
N ARG A 41 8.79 -8.97 -4.44
CA ARG A 41 9.92 -8.65 -3.57
C ARG A 41 9.83 -7.26 -2.96
N PHE A 42 9.27 -6.30 -3.68
CA PHE A 42 9.14 -4.91 -3.25
C PHE A 42 7.82 -4.62 -2.52
N LEU A 43 6.79 -5.45 -2.71
CA LEU A 43 5.61 -5.42 -1.88
C LEU A 43 5.95 -6.12 -0.57
N PRO A 44 5.99 -5.40 0.56
CA PRO A 44 6.05 -6.05 1.85
C PRO A 44 4.80 -6.91 1.96
N MET A 45 4.96 -8.24 1.90
CA MET A 45 3.92 -9.16 2.38
C MET A 45 3.72 -8.79 3.84
N SER A 46 2.70 -7.96 4.08
CA SER A 46 2.27 -7.57 5.42
C SER A 46 1.79 -8.84 6.08
N SER A 47 2.72 -9.51 6.74
CA SER A 47 2.43 -10.66 7.57
C SER A 47 1.50 -10.15 8.65
N THR A 48 0.22 -10.48 8.51
CA THR A 48 -0.78 -10.30 9.56
C THR A 48 -0.37 -11.21 10.71
N GLU A 49 0.51 -10.71 11.57
CA GLU A 49 0.63 -11.22 12.93
C GLU A 49 -0.73 -10.95 13.58
N VAL A 50 -1.50 -12.01 13.74
CA VAL A 50 -2.61 -12.04 14.69
C VAL A 50 -1.93 -11.97 16.07
N PRO A 51 -2.02 -10.87 16.83
CA PRO A 51 -1.50 -10.87 18.17
C PRO A 51 -2.30 -11.90 18.97
N ALA A 52 -1.64 -12.99 19.35
CA ALA A 52 -2.15 -13.93 20.33
C ALA A 52 -2.38 -13.14 21.62
N VAL A 53 -3.66 -12.91 21.92
CA VAL A 53 -4.11 -12.13 23.06
C VAL A 53 -3.60 -12.83 24.33
N THR A 54 -2.50 -12.33 24.87
CA THR A 54 -2.04 -12.71 26.20
C THR A 54 -2.91 -11.96 27.19
N PRO A 55 -3.72 -12.62 28.03
CA PRO A 55 -4.60 -11.93 28.97
C PRO A 55 -3.75 -11.14 29.98
N THR A 56 -3.90 -9.82 29.94
CA THR A 56 -3.22 -8.87 30.83
C THR A 56 -3.84 -8.92 32.24
N PRO A 57 -3.04 -8.93 33.32
CA PRO A 57 -3.57 -8.74 34.67
C PRO A 57 -4.02 -7.29 34.92
N ILE A 58 -5.08 -7.19 35.72
CA ILE A 58 -5.89 -6.01 36.03
C ILE A 58 -5.24 -5.11 37.10
N ILE A 59 -5.08 -3.83 36.73
CA ILE A 59 -5.32 -2.56 37.46
C ILE A 59 -4.54 -2.29 38.77
N THR A 60 -3.86 -1.14 38.82
CA THR A 60 -4.22 0.04 39.65
C THR A 60 -3.01 0.96 39.79
N ILE A 61 -3.07 2.16 39.21
CA ILE A 61 -2.21 3.27 39.65
C ILE A 61 -3.02 4.55 39.86
N THR A 62 -3.03 4.91 41.14
CA THR A 62 -3.42 6.12 41.85
C THR A 62 -3.15 7.43 41.10
N PRO A 63 -4.08 8.41 41.12
CA PRO A 63 -3.79 9.75 40.60
C PRO A 63 -2.93 10.53 41.60
N SER A 64 -1.71 10.88 41.20
CA SER A 64 -0.83 11.80 41.93
C SER A 64 -0.76 13.12 41.19
N LEU A 65 -1.47 14.12 41.70
CA LEU A 65 -1.39 15.52 41.29
C LEU A 65 -0.01 16.08 41.66
N THR A 66 0.75 16.64 40.71
CA THR A 66 1.68 17.79 40.86
C THR A 66 2.27 18.15 39.46
N PRO A 67 2.45 19.45 39.12
CA PRO A 67 2.67 19.94 37.76
C PRO A 67 4.14 20.14 37.38
N GLU A 68 4.35 20.47 36.10
CA GLU A 68 5.52 21.18 35.54
C GLU A 68 6.77 20.35 35.17
N VAL A 69 6.88 19.94 33.91
CA VAL A 69 8.02 20.28 33.02
C VAL A 69 7.55 20.32 31.56
N THR A 70 7.77 21.48 30.94
CA THR A 70 7.55 21.86 29.55
C THR A 70 8.17 20.90 28.52
N PRO A 71 7.42 20.54 27.46
CA PRO A 71 8.01 20.54 26.12
C PRO A 71 7.32 21.57 25.22
N ILE A 72 8.16 22.19 24.41
CA ILE A 72 7.91 23.32 23.51
C ILE A 72 6.58 23.18 22.77
N SER A 73 5.63 24.02 23.19
CA SER A 73 4.41 24.33 22.46
C SER A 73 4.78 25.17 21.25
N THR A 74 5.07 24.52 20.12
CA THR A 74 4.86 25.15 18.82
C THR A 74 3.35 25.16 18.60
N ALA A 75 2.69 26.17 19.17
CA ALA A 75 1.32 26.52 18.85
C ALA A 75 1.19 26.64 17.33
N SER A 76 0.43 25.74 16.72
CA SER A 76 -0.05 25.92 15.36
C SER A 76 -1.40 25.24 15.27
N ALA A 77 -2.42 26.03 14.92
CA ALA A 77 -3.79 25.69 14.57
C ALA A 77 -4.50 24.61 15.43
N SER A 78 -5.32 25.12 16.36
CA SER A 78 -6.42 24.48 17.06
C SER A 78 -7.32 23.63 16.15
N ALA A 79 -7.00 22.36 16.01
CA ALA A 79 -8.00 21.33 15.82
C ALA A 79 -8.04 20.53 17.14
N ASN A 80 -9.23 20.37 17.71
CA ASN A 80 -9.43 19.53 18.89
C ASN A 80 -9.17 18.08 18.48
N PHE A 81 -7.91 17.65 18.52
CA PHE A 81 -7.55 16.26 18.32
C PHE A 81 -7.92 15.47 19.57
N ILE A 82 -8.71 14.42 19.40
CA ILE A 82 -9.09 13.50 20.47
C ILE A 82 -8.38 12.18 20.22
N CYS A 83 -7.87 11.55 21.26
CA CYS A 83 -7.21 10.25 21.14
C CYS A 83 -8.21 9.18 20.68
N PRO A 84 -7.86 8.35 19.68
CA PRO A 84 -8.69 7.23 19.26
C PRO A 84 -8.81 6.19 20.39
N ALA A 85 -10.02 5.73 20.68
CA ALA A 85 -10.28 4.80 21.77
C ALA A 85 -9.56 3.45 21.60
N ASN A 86 -9.40 3.01 20.36
CA ASN A 86 -8.70 1.78 19.96
C ASN A 86 -7.24 2.02 19.55
N GLY A 87 -6.71 3.23 19.71
CA GLY A 87 -5.34 3.53 19.30
C GLY A 87 -5.12 3.63 17.79
N TRP A 88 -6.17 3.50 16.97
CA TRP A 88 -6.10 3.50 15.51
C TRP A 88 -6.98 4.58 14.90
N VAL A 89 -6.45 5.29 13.91
CA VAL A 89 -7.23 6.24 13.11
C VAL A 89 -7.46 5.67 11.73
N ASP A 90 -8.73 5.56 11.32
CA ASP A 90 -9.10 5.09 9.99
C ASP A 90 -9.25 6.26 9.01
N CYS A 91 -8.18 6.51 8.25
CA CYS A 91 -8.13 7.56 7.25
C CYS A 91 -8.69 7.13 5.91
N MET A 92 -8.98 5.84 5.70
CA MET A 92 -9.54 5.38 4.45
C MET A 92 -11.06 5.19 4.52
N PRO A 93 -11.78 5.53 3.44
CA PRO A 93 -11.40 6.48 2.41
C PRO A 93 -11.50 7.94 2.93
N ILE A 94 -10.59 8.82 2.52
CA ILE A 94 -10.61 10.26 2.87
C ILE A 94 -11.75 10.93 2.09
N LEU A 95 -12.97 10.82 2.61
CA LEU A 95 -14.17 11.43 2.02
C LEU A 95 -14.69 12.63 2.82
N ASP A 96 -14.18 12.85 4.04
CA ASP A 96 -14.73 13.82 4.98
C ASP A 96 -13.68 14.84 5.43
N GLU A 97 -14.02 16.12 5.47
CA GLU A 97 -13.11 17.20 5.87
C GLU A 97 -12.59 17.03 7.30
N ALA A 98 -13.40 16.46 8.19
CA ALA A 98 -12.97 16.14 9.55
C ALA A 98 -11.92 15.01 9.56
N LYS A 99 -12.07 14.02 8.67
CA LYS A 99 -11.09 12.94 8.46
C LYS A 99 -9.81 13.45 7.82
N ILE A 100 -9.87 14.42 6.91
CA ILE A 100 -8.68 15.07 6.33
C ILE A 100 -7.79 15.67 7.44
N ILE A 101 -8.40 16.37 8.39
CA ILE A 101 -7.67 17.03 9.48
C ILE A 101 -7.07 16.01 10.44
N SER A 102 -7.85 15.00 10.85
CA SER A 102 -7.40 13.93 11.74
C SER A 102 -6.41 12.96 11.10
N CYS A 103 -6.30 12.94 9.77
CA CYS A 103 -5.33 12.12 9.03
C CYS A 103 -4.16 12.91 8.46
N SER A 104 -4.07 14.19 8.81
CA SER A 104 -2.93 15.02 8.46
C SER A 104 -1.66 14.57 9.21
N ALA A 105 -0.49 14.82 8.63
CA ALA A 105 0.79 14.56 9.28
C ALA A 105 0.92 15.23 10.66
N LYS A 106 0.25 16.38 10.84
CA LYS A 106 0.20 17.13 12.09
C LYS A 106 -0.63 16.42 13.16
N ALA A 107 -1.77 15.85 12.79
CA ALA A 107 -2.58 15.03 13.68
C ALA A 107 -1.83 13.77 14.11
N MET A 108 -1.14 13.10 13.18
CA MET A 108 -0.32 11.92 13.46
C MET A 108 0.82 12.20 14.45
N ALA A 109 1.51 13.32 14.28
CA ALA A 109 2.53 13.77 15.23
C ALA A 109 1.94 14.05 16.62
N TRP A 110 0.74 14.65 16.66
CA TRP A 110 0.03 14.90 17.91
C TRP A 110 -0.39 13.59 18.60
N TYR A 111 -0.96 12.63 17.88
CA TYR A 111 -1.37 11.33 18.43
C TYR A 111 -0.18 10.56 19.02
N LYS A 112 0.95 10.54 18.31
CA LYS A 112 2.18 9.90 18.79
C LYS A 112 2.74 10.53 20.07
N ALA A 113 2.53 11.83 20.26
CA ALA A 113 3.02 12.56 21.43
C ALA A 113 2.05 12.57 22.62
N ASN A 114 0.73 12.46 22.37
CA ASN A 114 -0.29 12.69 23.41
C ASN A 114 -1.13 11.43 23.73
N CYS A 115 -1.13 10.42 22.88
CA CYS A 115 -1.96 9.22 23.04
C CYS A 115 -1.07 8.01 23.35
N PRO A 116 -1.05 7.51 24.60
CA PRO A 116 -0.15 6.42 25.02
C PRO A 116 -0.47 5.08 24.34
N ASN A 117 -1.70 4.92 23.83
CA ASN A 117 -2.14 3.71 23.14
C ASN A 117 -2.17 3.88 21.61
N PHE A 118 -1.57 4.94 21.05
CA PHE A 118 -1.59 5.13 19.60
C PHE A 118 -0.72 4.09 18.91
N GLN A 119 -1.35 3.26 18.08
CA GLN A 119 -0.74 2.17 17.34
C GLN A 119 -0.47 2.56 15.88
N GLY A 120 -1.25 3.47 15.31
CA GLY A 120 -1.05 3.93 13.94
C GLY A 120 -2.32 4.45 13.28
N ALA A 121 -2.25 4.63 11.96
CA ALA A 121 -3.38 5.04 11.15
C ALA A 121 -3.38 4.29 9.81
N ALA A 122 -4.58 4.06 9.27
CA ALA A 122 -4.79 3.48 7.95
C ALA A 122 -4.82 4.61 6.93
N LEU A 123 -3.71 4.83 6.22
CA LEU A 123 -3.55 5.88 5.20
C LEU A 123 -3.89 5.39 3.80
#